data_AF-A0A8J7C1T6-F1
#
_entry.id   AF-A0A8J7C1T6-F1
#
_cell.length_a   1.000
_cell.length_b   1.000
_cell.length_c   1.000
_cell.angle_alpha   90.00
_cell.angle_beta   90.00
_cell.angle_gamma   90.00
#
_symmetry.space_group_name_H-M   'P 1'
#
loop_
_entity.id
_entity.type
_entity.pdbx_description
1 polymer ?
#
loop_
_entity_poly.entity_id
_entity_poly.type
_entity_poly.pdbx_seq_one_letter_code
_entity_poly.pdbx_strand_id
1 'polypeptide(L)'
;MKKILCLVAITVLCCVAPAMGQEKIGELEMLDLGTNHPYSAADHQREWVVHFPSADYIRVHFSQFDLAFGDSVRIMSMDGSQNFEYTGKGPHGNSSFWAFSILGDTAILQLNAGNGGGFGFEVDSFGRGISIEGPGGGIGGIGETPESVCGTQDWADVECYRNSYPTEFGNAEAAVKAVIGCCTSCTAFKISDSGQFMFNNHCASTDNAVQSTELQIRYQASSCGSSASIESSVMATEMLATDYTLDYTLMDTGGGGGSIPCLALDERLADMGEQIHIAHHPSGGPKKLSIVSTHSSNPGFCEVDASPYNGRGTNSDVGYYCDTIGGSSGSPVISTSTGKVVAVHHFGGCLNSGGRSDQIASQLSGVLDECVVVPSTCDGGVIDPGEDCDGTDLGGETCVSQGFDSGVLACSGSCSFDTSGCDLACMPKGDTCEVNSDCCSNKCKGKPGRKSCK
;
A
#
# COMPACT_ATOMS: atom_id res chain seq x y z
N MET A 1 -31.66 26.56 10.81
CA MET A 1 -32.22 26.46 9.45
C MET A 1 -31.12 25.92 8.56
N LYS A 2 -31.16 24.64 8.18
CA LYS A 2 -30.22 24.07 7.21
C LYS A 2 -30.45 24.77 5.87
N LYS A 3 -29.63 25.78 5.55
CA LYS A 3 -29.57 26.33 4.20
C LYS A 3 -28.77 25.32 3.38
N ILE A 4 -29.44 24.31 2.85
CA ILE A 4 -28.87 23.42 1.83
C ILE A 4 -28.71 24.30 0.59
N LEU A 5 -27.53 24.88 0.42
CA LEU A 5 -27.16 25.52 -0.83
C LEU A 5 -26.68 24.40 -1.77
N CYS A 6 -27.63 23.81 -2.49
CA CYS A 6 -27.34 22.82 -3.51
C CYS A 6 -26.81 23.58 -4.73
N LEU A 7 -25.49 23.70 -4.86
CA LEU A 7 -24.85 24.27 -6.03
C LEU A 7 -24.67 23.18 -7.07
N VAL A 8 -25.45 23.29 -8.16
CA VAL A 8 -25.24 22.51 -9.38
C VAL A 8 -23.97 23.05 -10.03
N ALA A 9 -22.92 22.23 -10.09
CA ALA A 9 -21.66 22.60 -10.73
C ALA A 9 -21.90 23.02 -12.20
N ILE A 10 -21.31 24.13 -12.62
CA ILE A 10 -21.25 24.53 -14.03
C ILE A 10 -20.09 23.74 -14.64
N THR A 11 -20.41 22.75 -15.47
CA THR A 11 -19.40 21.94 -16.17
C THR A 11 -18.58 22.84 -17.10
N VAL A 12 -17.36 23.18 -16.68
CA VAL A 12 -16.34 23.74 -17.56
C VAL A 12 -15.33 22.64 -17.80
N LEU A 13 -15.44 21.99 -18.96
CA LEU A 13 -14.56 20.90 -19.37
C LEU A 13 -13.14 21.43 -19.58
N CYS A 14 -12.35 21.52 -18.52
CA CYS A 14 -10.93 21.83 -18.60
C CYS A 14 -10.17 20.51 -18.74
N CYS A 15 -9.89 20.09 -19.97
CA CYS A 15 -9.00 18.94 -20.22
C CYS A 15 -7.57 19.31 -19.82
N VAL A 16 -7.21 19.12 -18.55
CA VAL A 16 -5.80 18.92 -18.20
C VAL A 16 -5.45 17.52 -18.68
N ALA A 17 -4.62 17.43 -19.73
CA ALA A 17 -4.13 16.13 -20.17
C ALA A 17 -3.29 15.52 -19.03
N PRO A 18 -3.49 14.24 -18.68
CA PRO A 18 -2.66 13.58 -17.69
C PRO A 18 -1.19 13.60 -18.15
N ALA A 19 -0.26 13.60 -17.20
CA ALA A 19 1.13 13.32 -17.54
C ALA A 19 1.20 11.92 -18.18
N MET A 20 2.05 11.75 -19.20
CA MET A 20 2.19 10.47 -19.89
C MET A 20 2.49 9.34 -18.89
N GLY A 21 1.67 8.29 -18.88
CA GLY A 21 1.83 7.09 -18.03
C GLY A 21 0.90 7.01 -16.81
N GLN A 22 0.23 8.11 -16.43
CA GLN A 22 -0.78 8.10 -15.38
C GLN A 22 -2.14 7.62 -15.88
N GLU A 23 -2.86 6.82 -15.08
CA GLU A 23 -4.23 6.41 -15.40
C GLU A 23 -5.22 7.51 -15.05
N LYS A 24 -6.12 7.86 -15.98
CA LYS A 24 -7.18 8.84 -15.71
C LYS A 24 -8.34 8.15 -14.99
N ILE A 25 -8.59 8.53 -13.74
CA ILE A 25 -9.68 8.01 -12.88
C ILE A 25 -10.72 9.07 -12.51
N GLY A 26 -10.59 10.29 -13.04
CA GLY A 26 -11.52 11.37 -12.73
C GLY A 26 -11.47 12.52 -13.72
N GLU A 27 -12.34 13.49 -13.49
CA GLU A 27 -12.39 14.76 -14.23
C GLU A 27 -12.44 15.94 -13.26
N LEU A 28 -11.72 17.01 -13.61
CA LEU A 28 -11.69 18.23 -12.84
C LEU A 28 -12.91 19.08 -13.18
N GLU A 29 -13.65 19.48 -12.15
CA GLU A 29 -14.79 20.38 -12.26
C GLU A 29 -14.47 21.67 -11.49
N MET A 30 -14.74 22.81 -12.11
CA MET A 30 -14.59 24.11 -11.46
C MET A 30 -15.74 24.34 -10.49
N LEU A 31 -15.43 24.92 -9.34
CA LEU A 31 -16.40 25.24 -8.31
C LEU A 31 -16.02 26.56 -7.66
N ASP A 32 -17.00 27.38 -7.31
CA ASP A 32 -16.77 28.58 -6.51
C ASP A 32 -17.60 28.43 -5.23
N LEU A 33 -16.93 27.99 -4.18
CA LEU A 33 -17.54 27.68 -2.90
C LEU A 33 -16.61 28.11 -1.78
N GLY A 34 -17.12 28.92 -0.86
CA GLY A 34 -16.31 29.38 0.26
C GLY A 34 -17.12 29.91 1.43
N THR A 35 -16.38 30.28 2.47
CA THR A 35 -16.92 31.04 3.60
C THR A 35 -17.00 32.53 3.29
N ASN A 36 -17.66 33.30 4.15
CA ASN A 36 -17.33 34.72 4.19
C ASN A 36 -15.92 34.88 4.79
N HIS A 37 -15.22 35.96 4.44
CA HIS A 37 -13.88 36.25 4.95
C HIS A 37 -13.89 37.60 5.70
N PRO A 38 -13.59 37.63 7.01
CA PRO A 38 -13.44 36.46 7.88
C PRO A 38 -14.77 35.73 8.12
N TYR A 39 -14.70 34.45 8.46
CA TYR A 39 -15.91 33.67 8.80
C TYR A 39 -16.36 33.94 10.24
N SER A 40 -17.65 33.77 10.52
CA SER A 40 -18.22 34.11 11.83
C SER A 40 -18.24 32.91 12.77
N ALA A 41 -18.09 33.14 14.08
CA ALA A 41 -18.42 32.15 15.11
C ALA A 41 -19.90 31.71 15.03
N ALA A 42 -20.76 32.57 14.47
CA ALA A 42 -22.16 32.25 14.23
C ALA A 42 -22.38 31.24 13.07
N ASP A 43 -21.35 30.97 12.27
CA ASP A 43 -21.35 29.90 11.25
C ASP A 43 -21.07 28.51 11.87
N HIS A 44 -21.30 28.35 13.18
CA HIS A 44 -21.15 27.07 13.88
C HIS A 44 -21.94 25.96 13.19
N GLN A 45 -21.24 24.91 12.76
CA GLN A 45 -21.79 23.76 12.02
C GLN A 45 -22.49 24.13 10.72
N ARG A 46 -21.97 25.13 10.00
CA ARG A 46 -22.45 25.43 8.65
C ARG A 46 -21.99 24.36 7.66
N GLU A 47 -22.90 23.92 6.81
CA GLU A 47 -22.67 22.86 5.83
C GLU A 47 -22.78 23.36 4.39
N TRP A 48 -21.97 22.77 3.52
CA TRP A 48 -22.04 22.87 2.07
C TRP A 48 -22.02 21.46 1.49
N VAL A 49 -22.70 21.27 0.35
CA VAL A 49 -22.79 19.96 -0.30
C VAL A 49 -22.24 20.10 -1.71
N VAL A 50 -21.25 19.28 -2.03
CA VAL A 50 -20.75 19.08 -3.39
C VAL A 50 -21.34 17.77 -3.88
N HIS A 51 -22.17 17.85 -4.93
CA HIS A 51 -22.85 16.69 -5.49
C HIS A 51 -22.68 16.67 -7.00
N PHE A 52 -22.24 15.53 -7.53
CA PHE A 52 -22.17 15.28 -8.96
C PHE A 52 -22.72 13.89 -9.26
N PRO A 53 -23.94 13.78 -9.84
CA PRO A 53 -24.58 12.48 -10.08
C PRO A 53 -23.66 11.49 -10.80
N SER A 54 -23.65 10.25 -10.33
CA SER A 54 -22.85 9.16 -10.90
C SER A 54 -21.33 9.30 -10.76
N ALA A 55 -20.84 10.23 -9.95
CA ALA A 55 -19.42 10.25 -9.61
C ALA A 55 -19.07 9.09 -8.66
N ASP A 56 -17.96 8.41 -8.92
CA ASP A 56 -17.45 7.33 -8.05
C ASP A 56 -16.83 7.87 -6.76
N TYR A 57 -16.33 9.10 -6.81
CA TYR A 57 -15.87 9.86 -5.67
C TYR A 57 -15.97 11.36 -5.93
N ILE A 58 -15.96 12.15 -4.86
CA ILE A 58 -15.78 13.60 -4.87
C ILE A 58 -14.52 13.92 -4.06
N ARG A 59 -13.55 14.59 -4.68
CA ARG A 59 -12.33 15.05 -4.03
C ARG A 59 -12.23 16.56 -4.17
N VAL A 60 -12.14 17.29 -3.07
CA VAL A 60 -12.22 18.77 -3.10
C VAL A 60 -10.82 19.38 -3.04
N HIS A 61 -10.59 20.43 -3.82
CA HIS A 61 -9.40 21.27 -3.73
C HIS A 61 -9.71 22.57 -3.03
N PHE A 62 -8.90 22.91 -2.03
CA PHE A 62 -8.90 24.23 -1.44
C PHE A 62 -7.84 25.09 -2.11
N SER A 63 -8.24 26.24 -2.66
CA SER A 63 -7.32 27.28 -3.13
C SER A 63 -6.77 28.11 -1.97
N GLN A 64 -7.56 28.23 -0.89
CA GLN A 64 -7.19 28.95 0.32
C GLN A 64 -7.86 28.31 1.53
N PHE A 65 -7.10 28.15 2.62
CA PHE A 65 -7.56 27.55 3.87
C PHE A 65 -6.75 28.13 5.03
N ASP A 66 -7.42 28.82 5.95
CA ASP A 66 -6.81 29.37 7.16
C ASP A 66 -7.89 29.54 8.25
N LEU A 67 -7.96 28.56 9.14
CA LEU A 67 -8.91 28.51 10.25
C LEU A 67 -8.29 29.06 11.54
N ALA A 68 -9.11 29.75 12.32
CA ALA A 68 -8.76 30.17 13.67
C ALA A 68 -8.47 28.95 14.56
N PHE A 69 -7.62 29.14 15.56
CA PHE A 69 -7.25 28.09 16.50
C PHE A 69 -8.50 27.47 17.17
N GLY A 70 -8.59 26.14 17.13
CA GLY A 70 -9.71 25.37 17.68
C GLY A 70 -10.91 25.19 16.75
N ASP A 71 -10.91 25.83 15.58
CA ASP A 71 -11.94 25.61 14.55
C ASP A 71 -11.49 24.53 13.55
N SER A 72 -12.45 23.85 12.93
CA SER A 72 -12.17 22.79 11.95
C SER A 72 -13.14 22.79 10.77
N VAL A 73 -12.70 22.21 9.65
CA VAL A 73 -13.59 21.81 8.55
C VAL A 73 -13.57 20.29 8.46
N ARG A 74 -14.75 19.68 8.44
CA ARG A 74 -14.92 18.25 8.19
C ARG A 74 -15.44 18.01 6.80
N ILE A 75 -14.89 17.00 6.12
CA ILE A 75 -15.38 16.52 4.83
C ILE A 75 -15.88 15.11 5.03
N MET A 76 -17.16 14.90 4.76
CA MET A 76 -17.87 13.69 5.14
C MET A 76 -18.68 13.09 3.99
N SER A 77 -18.83 11.77 4.01
CA SER A 77 -19.85 11.07 3.23
C SER A 77 -21.24 11.30 3.83
N MET A 78 -22.28 11.11 3.02
CA MET A 78 -23.68 11.28 3.45
C MET A 78 -24.11 10.33 4.59
N ASP A 79 -23.52 9.14 4.65
CA ASP A 79 -23.76 8.13 5.68
C ASP A 79 -22.85 8.29 6.91
N GLY A 80 -21.88 9.23 6.86
CA GLY A 80 -20.90 9.47 7.90
C GLY A 80 -19.82 8.39 8.06
N SER A 81 -19.76 7.41 7.16
CA SER A 81 -18.72 6.36 7.17
C SER A 81 -17.33 6.91 6.89
N GLN A 82 -17.24 7.98 6.09
CA GLN A 82 -16.03 8.77 5.88
C GLN A 82 -16.19 10.14 6.53
N ASN A 83 -15.19 10.56 7.30
CA ASN A 83 -15.17 11.84 7.99
C ASN A 83 -13.73 12.28 8.24
N PHE A 84 -13.26 13.25 7.47
CA PHE A 84 -11.89 13.77 7.53
C PHE A 84 -11.89 15.19 8.07
N GLU A 85 -11.08 15.46 9.09
CA GLU A 85 -11.01 16.76 9.76
C GLU A 85 -9.74 17.52 9.39
N TYR A 86 -9.90 18.80 9.04
CA TYR A 86 -8.82 19.72 8.66
C TYR A 86 -8.84 20.95 9.58
N THR A 87 -7.66 21.43 9.95
CA THR A 87 -7.47 22.56 10.87
C THR A 87 -6.35 23.48 10.41
N GLY A 88 -6.23 24.66 11.03
CA GLY A 88 -5.16 25.62 10.75
C GLY A 88 -5.10 25.99 9.27
N LYS A 89 -3.94 25.78 8.63
CA LYS A 89 -3.68 26.07 7.21
C LYS A 89 -3.72 24.84 6.30
N GLY A 90 -4.38 23.78 6.76
CA GLY A 90 -4.41 22.49 6.05
C GLY A 90 -3.18 21.62 6.34
N PRO A 91 -3.11 20.43 5.70
CA PRO A 91 -2.13 19.39 6.03
C PRO A 91 -0.67 19.84 5.91
N HIS A 92 -0.37 20.70 4.91
CA HIS A 92 1.00 21.12 4.58
C HIS A 92 1.32 22.54 5.05
N GLY A 93 0.39 23.19 5.78
CA GLY A 93 0.58 24.55 6.30
C GLY A 93 0.65 25.66 5.23
N ASN A 94 0.37 25.35 3.97
CA ASN A 94 0.51 26.23 2.81
C ASN A 94 -0.84 26.74 2.26
N SER A 95 -1.96 26.48 2.95
CA SER A 95 -3.32 26.94 2.65
C SER A 95 -3.98 26.36 1.39
N SER A 96 -3.25 25.78 0.44
CA SER A 96 -3.82 25.16 -0.76
C SER A 96 -3.49 23.67 -0.81
N PHE A 97 -4.52 22.83 -0.93
CA PHE A 97 -4.36 21.38 -0.92
C PHE A 97 -5.57 20.64 -1.47
N TRP A 98 -5.33 19.42 -1.94
CA TRP A 98 -6.37 18.42 -2.19
C TRP A 98 -6.74 17.70 -0.90
N ALA A 99 -8.03 17.67 -0.56
CA ALA A 99 -8.55 16.84 0.51
C ALA A 99 -8.55 15.35 0.14
N PHE A 100 -8.77 14.48 1.12
CA PHE A 100 -9.16 13.09 0.91
C PHE A 100 -10.41 12.96 0.05
N SER A 101 -10.47 11.89 -0.74
CA SER A 101 -11.61 11.52 -1.57
C SER A 101 -12.76 10.98 -0.72
N ILE A 102 -13.97 11.50 -0.96
CA ILE A 102 -15.22 10.93 -0.44
C ILE A 102 -15.81 10.03 -1.51
N LEU A 103 -16.03 8.77 -1.20
CA LEU A 103 -16.62 7.80 -2.12
C LEU A 103 -18.09 8.10 -2.36
N GLY A 104 -18.50 7.85 -3.60
CA GLY A 104 -19.82 8.17 -4.10
C GLY A 104 -19.93 9.60 -4.62
N ASP A 105 -21.17 9.96 -4.94
CA ASP A 105 -21.50 11.14 -5.74
C ASP A 105 -21.63 12.43 -4.93
N THR A 106 -21.41 12.38 -3.61
CA THR A 106 -21.73 13.47 -2.69
C THR A 106 -20.71 13.60 -1.55
N ALA A 107 -20.14 14.80 -1.40
CA ALA A 107 -19.34 15.19 -0.24
C ALA A 107 -20.00 16.35 0.53
N ILE A 108 -20.01 16.25 1.86
CA ILE A 108 -20.47 17.31 2.76
C ILE A 108 -19.26 17.98 3.38
N LEU A 109 -19.14 19.30 3.21
CA LEU A 109 -18.17 20.13 3.92
C LEU A 109 -18.88 20.80 5.09
N GLN A 110 -18.39 20.62 6.31
CA GLN A 110 -18.95 21.21 7.52
C GLN A 110 -17.89 22.05 8.23
N LEU A 111 -18.17 23.35 8.41
CA LEU A 111 -17.35 24.23 9.22
C LEU A 111 -17.80 24.17 10.69
N ASN A 112 -16.90 23.79 11.57
CA ASN A 112 -17.04 23.84 13.02
C ASN A 112 -16.34 25.10 13.56
N ALA A 113 -17.04 26.24 13.50
CA ALA A 113 -16.55 27.51 14.03
C ALA A 113 -16.97 27.65 15.51
N GLY A 114 -16.01 27.55 16.44
CA GLY A 114 -16.19 27.91 17.84
C GLY A 114 -15.78 29.36 18.10
N ASN A 115 -14.68 29.81 17.48
CA ASN A 115 -14.13 31.15 17.68
C ASN A 115 -14.43 32.10 16.52
N GLY A 116 -14.34 31.63 15.26
CA GLY A 116 -14.45 32.50 14.09
C GLY A 116 -13.27 33.47 13.95
N GLY A 117 -13.29 34.28 12.89
CA GLY A 117 -12.33 35.37 12.69
C GLY A 117 -11.09 35.04 11.85
N GLY A 118 -10.87 33.76 11.50
CA GLY A 118 -9.89 33.39 10.47
C GLY A 118 -10.40 33.71 9.06
N PHE A 119 -9.56 33.48 8.05
CA PHE A 119 -10.00 33.60 6.66
C PHE A 119 -11.15 32.63 6.40
N GLY A 120 -11.01 31.36 6.80
CA GLY A 120 -11.96 30.30 6.50
C GLY A 120 -11.41 29.47 5.36
N PHE A 121 -12.22 29.27 4.31
CA PHE A 121 -11.77 28.53 3.15
C PHE A 121 -12.41 29.00 1.84
N GLU A 122 -11.69 28.77 0.74
CA GLU A 122 -12.17 28.83 -0.64
C GLU A 122 -11.87 27.50 -1.34
N VAL A 123 -12.86 26.99 -2.06
CA VAL A 123 -12.81 25.83 -2.93
C VAL A 123 -12.98 26.35 -4.35
N ASP A 124 -11.98 26.10 -5.19
CA ASP A 124 -11.94 26.52 -6.60
C ASP A 124 -12.30 25.37 -7.57
N SER A 125 -12.23 24.13 -7.09
CA SER A 125 -12.44 22.94 -7.91
C SER A 125 -12.67 21.68 -7.09
N PHE A 126 -13.21 20.67 -7.76
CA PHE A 126 -13.26 19.31 -7.24
C PHE A 126 -12.98 18.30 -8.37
N GLY A 127 -12.35 17.19 -8.03
CA GLY A 127 -12.29 16.01 -8.87
C GLY A 127 -13.55 15.17 -8.67
N ARG A 128 -14.17 14.77 -9.78
CA ARG A 128 -15.18 13.71 -9.77
C ARG A 128 -14.59 12.42 -10.33
N GLY A 129 -14.80 11.32 -9.62
CA GLY A 129 -14.49 10.00 -10.12
C GLY A 129 -15.34 9.64 -11.32
N ILE A 130 -14.73 8.99 -12.31
CA ILE A 130 -15.43 8.42 -13.46
C ILE A 130 -15.36 6.91 -13.36
N SER A 131 -16.51 6.24 -13.42
CA SER A 131 -16.55 4.79 -13.52
C SER A 131 -15.92 4.38 -14.84
N ILE A 132 -14.82 3.65 -14.74
CA ILE A 132 -14.24 2.95 -15.88
C ILE A 132 -14.88 1.55 -15.87
N GLU A 133 -16.12 1.47 -16.37
CA GLU A 133 -16.90 0.22 -16.31
C GLU A 133 -16.25 -0.89 -17.16
N GLY A 134 -15.76 -1.93 -16.48
CA GLY A 134 -15.63 -3.29 -16.99
C GLY A 134 -14.57 -4.12 -16.25
N PRO A 135 -14.71 -5.45 -16.16
CA PRO A 135 -13.57 -6.32 -15.85
C PRO A 135 -12.61 -6.24 -17.05
N GLY A 136 -11.61 -5.36 -16.96
CA GLY A 136 -10.78 -4.95 -18.10
C GLY A 136 -11.29 -3.72 -18.87
N GLY A 137 -12.25 -2.96 -18.33
CA GLY A 137 -12.86 -1.81 -18.97
C GLY A 137 -12.12 -0.51 -18.69
N GLY A 138 -10.84 -0.42 -19.07
CA GLY A 138 -10.25 0.88 -19.32
C GLY A 138 -11.08 1.59 -20.39
N ILE A 139 -11.31 2.89 -20.26
CA ILE A 139 -11.60 3.70 -21.44
C ILE A 139 -10.36 3.53 -22.31
N GLY A 140 -10.49 2.69 -23.34
CA GLY A 140 -9.66 2.79 -24.53
C GLY A 140 -9.90 4.18 -25.07
N GLY A 141 -9.17 5.17 -24.53
CA GLY A 141 -8.98 6.45 -25.14
C GLY A 141 -8.42 6.12 -26.51
N ILE A 142 -9.25 6.28 -27.54
CA ILE A 142 -8.86 6.58 -28.91
C ILE A 142 -7.40 6.22 -29.26
N GLY A 143 -7.11 4.91 -29.36
CA GLY A 143 -5.86 4.36 -29.90
C GLY A 143 -4.89 3.80 -28.86
N GLU A 144 -4.79 2.46 -28.83
CA GLU A 144 -3.72 1.65 -28.19
C GLU A 144 -3.78 1.66 -26.65
N THR A 145 -3.96 0.54 -25.93
CA THR A 145 -2.89 -0.40 -25.57
C THR A 145 -3.40 -1.81 -25.20
N PRO A 146 -3.75 -2.68 -26.15
CA PRO A 146 -3.87 -4.13 -25.92
C PRO A 146 -2.50 -4.83 -25.72
N GLU A 147 -1.38 -4.09 -25.75
CA GLU A 147 -0.05 -4.67 -25.84
C GLU A 147 0.52 -5.12 -24.48
N SER A 148 0.04 -4.59 -23.35
CA SER A 148 0.50 -4.98 -22.00
C SER A 148 -0.26 -6.18 -21.40
N VAL A 149 -1.35 -6.60 -22.06
CA VAL A 149 -2.08 -7.85 -21.80
C VAL A 149 -1.69 -8.83 -22.88
N CYS A 150 -0.88 -9.82 -22.53
CA CYS A 150 -0.25 -10.72 -23.48
C CYS A 150 -1.09 -11.97 -23.72
N GLY A 151 -2.21 -11.80 -24.41
CA GLY A 151 -3.15 -12.87 -24.69
C GLY A 151 -4.42 -12.71 -23.87
N THR A 152 -4.67 -13.64 -22.93
CA THR A 152 -5.81 -13.54 -22.02
C THR A 152 -5.40 -12.85 -20.74
N GLN A 153 -6.25 -11.97 -20.22
CA GLN A 153 -6.03 -11.31 -18.95
C GLN A 153 -5.89 -12.33 -17.80
N ASP A 154 -4.73 -12.33 -17.15
CA ASP A 154 -4.37 -13.36 -16.18
C ASP A 154 -4.49 -12.95 -14.69
N TRP A 155 -4.63 -11.66 -14.40
CA TRP A 155 -4.78 -11.19 -13.01
C TRP A 155 -6.17 -11.44 -12.44
N ALA A 156 -6.24 -11.67 -11.14
CA ALA A 156 -7.49 -11.80 -10.38
C ALA A 156 -7.49 -10.91 -9.12
N ASP A 157 -8.62 -10.85 -8.41
CA ASP A 157 -8.65 -10.23 -7.07
C ASP A 157 -7.59 -10.89 -6.19
N VAL A 158 -6.84 -10.08 -5.43
CA VAL A 158 -5.82 -10.58 -4.49
C VAL A 158 -6.41 -11.65 -3.57
N GLU A 159 -7.65 -11.43 -3.13
CA GLU A 159 -8.40 -12.32 -2.26
C GLU A 159 -8.70 -13.71 -2.87
N CYS A 160 -8.66 -13.86 -4.20
CA CYS A 160 -8.74 -15.18 -4.84
C CYS A 160 -7.52 -16.06 -4.55
N TYR A 161 -6.40 -15.45 -4.13
CA TYR A 161 -5.12 -16.11 -3.90
C TYR A 161 -4.81 -16.34 -2.41
N ARG A 162 -5.62 -15.83 -1.49
CA ARG A 162 -5.38 -15.92 -0.02
C ARG A 162 -4.99 -17.34 0.44
N ASN A 163 -5.67 -18.37 -0.06
CA ASN A 163 -5.44 -19.75 0.37
C ASN A 163 -4.48 -20.54 -0.52
N SER A 164 -4.35 -20.16 -1.79
CA SER A 164 -3.53 -20.89 -2.77
C SER A 164 -2.11 -20.35 -2.89
N TYR A 165 -1.91 -19.06 -2.58
CA TYR A 165 -0.65 -18.32 -2.61
C TYR A 165 -0.61 -17.32 -1.44
N PRO A 166 -0.59 -17.81 -0.18
CA PRO A 166 -0.66 -16.95 1.01
C PRO A 166 0.52 -15.98 1.12
N THR A 167 1.71 -16.36 0.64
CA THR A 167 2.89 -15.49 0.64
C THR A 167 2.72 -14.31 -0.30
N GLU A 168 2.32 -14.56 -1.54
CA GLU A 168 2.08 -13.53 -2.54
C GLU A 168 0.90 -12.63 -2.15
N PHE A 169 -0.12 -13.21 -1.51
CA PHE A 169 -1.20 -12.46 -0.88
C PHE A 169 -0.67 -11.50 0.20
N GLY A 170 0.15 -11.99 1.13
CA GLY A 170 0.75 -11.18 2.21
C GLY A 170 1.61 -10.05 1.67
N ASN A 171 2.44 -10.31 0.65
CA ASN A 171 3.24 -9.28 -0.01
C ASN A 171 2.37 -8.20 -0.70
N ALA A 172 1.24 -8.60 -1.29
CA ALA A 172 0.33 -7.69 -1.97
C ALA A 172 -0.35 -6.70 -1.01
N GLU A 173 -0.38 -6.96 0.29
CA GLU A 173 -0.94 -6.06 1.30
C GLU A 173 -0.18 -4.71 1.36
N ALA A 174 1.12 -4.70 1.05
CA ALA A 174 1.94 -3.50 1.01
C ALA A 174 1.60 -2.56 -0.16
N ALA A 175 1.00 -3.08 -1.24
CA ALA A 175 0.60 -2.29 -2.39
C ALA A 175 -0.70 -1.50 -2.10
N VAL A 176 -0.77 -0.27 -2.60
CA VAL A 176 -1.87 0.67 -2.36
C VAL A 176 -2.18 1.44 -3.64
N LYS A 177 -3.41 1.95 -3.74
CA LYS A 177 -3.77 2.84 -4.84
C LYS A 177 -3.32 4.26 -4.49
N ALA A 178 -2.59 4.89 -5.40
CA ALA A 178 -2.19 6.29 -5.27
C ALA A 178 -3.07 7.16 -6.17
N VAL A 179 -3.88 8.04 -5.57
CA VAL A 179 -4.69 9.05 -6.27
C VAL A 179 -3.93 10.38 -6.24
N ILE A 180 -3.45 10.84 -7.39
CA ILE A 180 -2.65 12.05 -7.54
C ILE A 180 -3.52 13.22 -8.02
N GLY A 181 -3.44 14.36 -7.33
CA GLY A 181 -4.24 15.53 -7.61
C GLY A 181 -5.74 15.22 -7.60
N CYS A 182 -6.46 15.65 -8.63
CA CYS A 182 -7.90 15.38 -8.69
C CYS A 182 -8.24 13.99 -9.23
N CYS A 183 -7.43 13.49 -10.17
CA CYS A 183 -8.01 12.71 -11.26
C CYS A 183 -7.12 11.63 -11.84
N THR A 184 -5.90 11.44 -11.34
CA THR A 184 -5.02 10.39 -11.86
C THR A 184 -4.66 9.38 -10.82
N SER A 185 -4.35 8.17 -11.28
CA SER A 185 -4.02 7.04 -10.45
C SER A 185 -2.75 6.36 -10.90
N CYS A 186 -1.99 5.91 -9.90
CA CYS A 186 -0.93 4.92 -10.03
C CYS A 186 -1.09 3.88 -8.92
N THR A 187 -0.19 2.90 -8.91
CA THR A 187 0.04 2.02 -7.77
C THR A 187 1.25 2.54 -7.00
N ALA A 188 1.19 2.49 -5.68
CA ALA A 188 2.35 2.67 -4.81
C ALA A 188 2.50 1.47 -3.88
N PHE A 189 3.62 1.36 -3.17
CA PHE A 189 3.78 0.36 -2.14
C PHE A 189 4.58 0.89 -0.96
N LYS A 190 4.29 0.40 0.24
CA LYS A 190 5.02 0.75 1.46
C LYS A 190 6.40 0.09 1.45
N ILE A 191 7.44 0.85 1.76
CA ILE A 191 8.84 0.42 1.63
C ILE A 191 9.66 0.58 2.93
N SER A 192 9.07 1.13 3.99
CA SER A 192 9.66 1.19 5.33
C SER A 192 8.59 1.11 6.43
N ASP A 193 9.00 0.76 7.65
CA ASP A 193 8.11 0.77 8.82
C ASP A 193 7.71 2.17 9.27
N SER A 194 8.54 3.18 8.94
CA SER A 194 8.30 4.59 9.25
C SER A 194 7.20 5.24 8.40
N GLY A 195 6.65 4.52 7.41
CA GLY A 195 5.60 5.03 6.54
C GLY A 195 6.11 5.68 5.26
N GLN A 196 7.28 5.27 4.77
CA GLN A 196 7.73 5.62 3.42
C GLN A 196 7.05 4.75 2.38
N PHE A 197 6.71 5.35 1.24
CA PHE A 197 6.08 4.70 0.09
C PHE A 197 6.82 5.03 -1.19
N MET A 198 6.73 4.14 -2.17
CA MET A 198 7.35 4.32 -3.48
C MET A 198 6.34 4.09 -4.61
N PHE A 199 6.48 4.87 -5.68
CA PHE A 199 5.85 4.67 -6.99
C PHE A 199 6.76 5.25 -8.10
N ASN A 200 6.24 5.49 -9.31
CA ASN A 200 7.09 6.04 -10.37
C ASN A 200 7.29 7.55 -10.35
N ASN A 201 8.43 8.01 -10.89
CA ASN A 201 8.70 9.43 -11.15
C ASN A 201 7.68 10.06 -12.10
N HIS A 202 7.23 9.33 -13.12
CA HIS A 202 6.19 9.85 -14.01
C HIS A 202 4.80 9.96 -13.35
N CYS A 203 4.57 9.26 -12.22
CA CYS A 203 3.37 9.44 -11.42
C CYS A 203 3.43 10.73 -10.60
N ALA A 204 4.57 11.05 -10.00
CA ALA A 204 4.82 12.37 -9.41
C ALA A 204 6.31 12.64 -9.33
N SER A 205 6.75 13.80 -9.83
CA SER A 205 8.16 14.23 -9.87
C SER A 205 8.40 15.57 -9.17
N THR A 206 7.40 16.08 -8.44
CA THR A 206 7.48 17.36 -7.72
C THR A 206 6.83 17.23 -6.34
N ASP A 207 7.28 18.04 -5.39
CA ASP A 207 6.73 18.07 -4.03
C ASP A 207 5.21 18.30 -4.03
N ASN A 208 4.72 19.22 -4.86
CA ASN A 208 3.29 19.53 -4.93
C ASN A 208 2.47 18.33 -5.43
N ALA A 209 3.00 17.57 -6.40
CA ALA A 209 2.34 16.36 -6.89
C ALA A 209 2.33 15.26 -5.81
N VAL A 210 3.45 15.06 -5.10
CA VAL A 210 3.52 14.13 -3.97
C VAL A 210 2.55 14.55 -2.86
N GLN A 211 2.55 15.80 -2.44
CA GLN A 211 1.65 16.34 -1.41
C GLN A 211 0.16 16.27 -1.77
N SER A 212 -0.16 16.16 -3.05
CA SER A 212 -1.51 15.91 -3.55
C SER A 212 -1.89 14.42 -3.58
N THR A 213 -0.97 13.52 -3.28
CA THR A 213 -1.18 12.07 -3.41
C THR A 213 -1.90 11.52 -2.17
N GLU A 214 -3.08 10.94 -2.40
CA GLU A 214 -3.80 10.12 -1.43
C GLU A 214 -3.46 8.65 -1.68
N LEU A 215 -3.04 7.95 -0.64
CA LEU A 215 -2.77 6.52 -0.63
C LEU A 215 -3.97 5.79 -0.01
N GLN A 216 -4.70 5.05 -0.83
CA GLN A 216 -5.86 4.27 -0.42
C GLN A 216 -5.41 2.86 -0.02
N ILE A 217 -5.41 2.62 1.28
CA ILE A 217 -4.96 1.37 1.90
C ILE A 217 -6.04 0.30 1.72
N ARG A 218 -5.62 -0.88 1.24
CA ARG A 218 -6.49 -2.04 0.97
C ARG A 218 -7.74 -1.69 0.17
N TYR A 219 -7.57 -0.89 -0.90
CA TYR A 219 -8.63 -0.76 -1.90
C TYR A 219 -8.79 -2.08 -2.67
N GLN A 220 -9.53 -3.03 -2.12
CA GLN A 220 -9.61 -4.40 -2.66
C GLN A 220 -10.94 -5.08 -2.33
N ALA A 221 -11.23 -6.18 -3.03
CA ALA A 221 -12.38 -7.03 -2.75
C ALA A 221 -12.20 -7.75 -1.40
N SER A 222 -13.28 -7.88 -0.63
CA SER A 222 -13.27 -8.54 0.69
C SER A 222 -13.34 -10.08 0.60
N SER A 223 -13.87 -10.59 -0.51
CA SER A 223 -13.82 -11.99 -0.95
C SER A 223 -13.61 -12.03 -2.47
N CYS A 224 -13.08 -13.13 -3.01
CA CYS A 224 -12.86 -13.29 -4.45
C CYS A 224 -14.13 -13.00 -5.27
N GLY A 225 -14.08 -12.05 -6.20
CA GLY A 225 -15.20 -11.64 -7.05
C GLY A 225 -16.25 -10.74 -6.38
N SER A 226 -16.03 -10.31 -5.14
CA SER A 226 -16.94 -9.40 -4.43
C SER A 226 -16.67 -7.93 -4.73
N SER A 227 -17.55 -7.05 -4.23
CA SER A 227 -17.30 -5.60 -4.28
C SER A 227 -16.06 -5.24 -3.45
N ALA A 228 -15.35 -4.22 -3.92
CA ALA A 228 -14.22 -3.65 -3.22
C ALA A 228 -14.62 -2.48 -2.32
N SER A 229 -13.83 -2.27 -1.29
CA SER A 229 -13.92 -1.12 -0.38
C SER A 229 -12.52 -0.59 -0.10
N ILE A 230 -12.43 0.60 0.47
CA ILE A 230 -11.20 1.17 0.99
C ILE A 230 -11.23 1.03 2.51
N GLU A 231 -10.17 0.48 3.11
CA GLU A 231 -10.09 0.36 4.57
C GLU A 231 -9.77 1.72 5.20
N SER A 232 -8.74 2.39 4.68
CA SER A 232 -8.28 3.69 5.17
C SER A 232 -7.54 4.45 4.07
N SER A 233 -7.33 5.75 4.30
CA SER A 233 -6.54 6.60 3.40
C SER A 233 -5.48 7.37 4.19
N VAL A 234 -4.34 7.60 3.55
CA VAL A 234 -3.20 8.38 4.10
C VAL A 234 -2.76 9.40 3.05
N MET A 235 -2.41 10.62 3.45
CA MET A 235 -1.80 11.60 2.54
C MET A 235 -0.28 11.47 2.56
N ALA A 236 0.35 11.55 1.39
CA ALA A 236 1.79 11.78 1.32
C ALA A 236 2.11 13.22 1.75
N THR A 237 3.23 13.39 2.44
CA THR A 237 3.63 14.65 3.09
C THR A 237 4.85 15.28 2.42
N GLU A 238 5.84 14.47 2.06
CA GLU A 238 7.13 14.93 1.57
C GLU A 238 7.68 14.00 0.49
N MET A 239 8.30 14.58 -0.54
CA MET A 239 9.09 13.83 -1.51
C MET A 239 10.51 13.70 -0.98
N LEU A 240 10.98 12.48 -0.75
CA LEU A 240 12.30 12.21 -0.21
C LEU A 240 13.36 12.06 -1.31
N ALA A 241 12.99 11.42 -2.42
CA ALA A 241 13.87 11.21 -3.55
C ALA A 241 13.05 10.96 -4.83
N THR A 242 13.62 11.29 -5.98
CA THR A 242 13.03 10.95 -7.28
C THR A 242 14.12 10.82 -8.34
N ASP A 243 13.96 9.88 -9.27
CA ASP A 243 14.89 9.67 -10.37
C ASP A 243 14.13 9.36 -11.66
N TYR A 244 14.48 10.08 -12.74
CA TYR A 244 13.83 9.92 -14.04
C TYR A 244 14.27 8.66 -14.78
N THR A 245 15.53 8.24 -14.64
CA THR A 245 16.14 7.11 -15.35
C THR A 245 15.68 5.76 -14.81
N LEU A 246 15.59 5.64 -13.48
CA LEU A 246 15.03 4.46 -12.80
C LEU A 246 13.52 4.58 -12.58
N ASP A 247 12.95 5.73 -12.95
CA ASP A 247 11.54 6.07 -12.87
C ASP A 247 10.90 5.75 -11.52
N TYR A 248 11.49 6.21 -10.42
CA TYR A 248 10.90 6.09 -9.09
C TYR A 248 10.78 7.45 -8.40
N THR A 249 9.83 7.52 -7.47
CA THR A 249 9.72 8.57 -6.47
C THR A 249 9.44 7.93 -5.13
N LEU A 250 10.27 8.28 -4.14
CA LEU A 250 10.12 7.93 -2.73
C LEU A 250 9.45 9.09 -2.01
N MET A 251 8.44 8.78 -1.21
CA MET A 251 7.67 9.75 -0.43
C MET A 251 7.51 9.28 1.01
N ASP A 252 7.37 10.24 1.92
CA ASP A 252 6.96 10.02 3.30
C ASP A 252 5.47 10.33 3.49
N THR A 253 4.88 9.74 4.53
CA THR A 253 3.53 10.03 5.01
C THR A 253 3.52 10.53 6.46
N GLY A 254 4.68 10.62 7.12
CA GLY A 254 4.80 11.01 8.53
C GLY A 254 4.30 9.93 9.49
N GLY A 255 4.56 8.65 9.18
CA GLY A 255 4.11 7.51 10.01
C GLY A 255 2.78 6.88 9.61
N GLY A 256 2.24 7.21 8.43
CA GLY A 256 1.02 6.61 7.91
C GLY A 256 1.23 5.17 7.39
N GLY A 257 0.14 4.42 7.24
CA GLY A 257 0.20 3.05 6.70
C GLY A 257 0.70 2.00 7.68
N GLY A 258 0.60 2.24 8.99
CA GLY A 258 0.99 1.26 10.03
C GLY A 258 0.15 -0.03 10.04
N SER A 259 -1.00 -0.08 9.35
CA SER A 259 -1.86 -1.27 9.27
C SER A 259 -1.46 -2.28 8.18
N ILE A 260 -0.46 -1.96 7.36
CA ILE A 260 0.05 -2.81 6.28
C ILE A 260 1.56 -3.06 6.42
N PRO A 261 2.06 -4.20 5.91
CA PRO A 261 3.49 -4.48 5.89
C PRO A 261 4.21 -3.56 4.90
N CYS A 262 5.54 -3.52 4.99
CA CYS A 262 6.41 -2.92 3.98
C CYS A 262 7.09 -4.02 3.15
N LEU A 263 7.58 -3.66 1.96
CA LEU A 263 8.41 -4.53 1.12
C LEU A 263 9.83 -3.98 1.03
N ALA A 264 10.83 -4.83 1.28
CA ALA A 264 12.23 -4.46 1.09
C ALA A 264 12.61 -4.50 -0.40
N LEU A 265 13.51 -3.62 -0.83
CA LEU A 265 14.15 -3.74 -2.15
C LEU A 265 15.15 -4.90 -2.16
N ASP A 266 15.21 -5.64 -3.26
CA ASP A 266 16.31 -6.56 -3.50
C ASP A 266 17.54 -5.74 -3.94
N GLU A 267 18.68 -5.99 -3.29
CA GLU A 267 19.96 -5.35 -3.63
C GLU A 267 20.69 -6.12 -4.73
N ARG A 268 20.14 -7.26 -5.15
CA ARG A 268 20.65 -8.09 -6.23
C ARG A 268 19.87 -7.79 -7.52
N LEU A 269 20.59 -7.76 -8.64
CA LEU A 269 19.97 -7.83 -9.96
C LEU A 269 19.25 -9.18 -10.12
N ALA A 270 17.94 -9.15 -10.35
CA ALA A 270 17.13 -10.36 -10.51
C ALA A 270 17.69 -11.30 -11.59
N ASP A 271 17.64 -12.60 -11.33
CA ASP A 271 18.15 -13.60 -12.25
C ASP A 271 17.13 -13.91 -13.35
N MET A 272 17.61 -14.26 -14.54
CA MET A 272 16.75 -14.75 -15.62
C MET A 272 16.00 -16.02 -15.19
N GLY A 273 14.69 -16.06 -15.43
CA GLY A 273 13.79 -17.16 -15.00
C GLY A 273 13.43 -17.12 -13.51
N GLU A 274 13.78 -16.06 -12.78
CA GLU A 274 13.33 -15.87 -11.40
C GLU A 274 11.82 -15.63 -11.38
N GLN A 275 11.08 -16.45 -10.63
CA GLN A 275 9.63 -16.33 -10.50
C GLN A 275 9.26 -15.06 -9.73
N ILE A 276 8.28 -14.33 -10.26
CA ILE A 276 7.82 -13.05 -9.72
C ILE A 276 6.29 -13.00 -9.62
N HIS A 277 5.80 -12.03 -8.86
CA HIS A 277 4.39 -11.64 -8.82
C HIS A 277 4.26 -10.12 -8.72
N ILE A 278 3.13 -9.57 -9.17
CA ILE A 278 2.89 -8.13 -9.22
C ILE A 278 1.56 -7.79 -8.56
N ALA A 279 1.62 -7.00 -7.48
CA ALA A 279 0.45 -6.43 -6.85
C ALA A 279 0.17 -5.04 -7.44
N HIS A 280 -1.02 -4.83 -8.01
CA HIS A 280 -1.30 -3.63 -8.79
C HIS A 280 -2.75 -3.17 -8.77
N HIS A 281 -2.98 -1.91 -9.15
CA HIS A 281 -4.30 -1.30 -9.33
C HIS A 281 -4.56 -1.01 -10.82
N PRO A 282 -4.89 -2.05 -11.61
CA PRO A 282 -5.16 -1.88 -13.04
C PRO A 282 -6.37 -0.98 -13.26
N SER A 283 -6.26 -0.04 -14.19
CA SER A 283 -7.21 1.05 -14.46
C SER A 283 -7.54 1.91 -13.22
N GLY A 284 -6.65 1.92 -12.21
CA GLY A 284 -6.93 2.54 -10.92
C GLY A 284 -8.10 1.87 -10.18
N GLY A 285 -8.46 0.65 -10.56
CA GLY A 285 -9.50 -0.15 -9.91
C GLY A 285 -9.01 -0.85 -8.64
N PRO A 286 -9.81 -1.77 -8.09
CA PRO A 286 -9.43 -2.54 -6.91
C PRO A 286 -8.16 -3.35 -7.14
N LYS A 287 -7.40 -3.59 -6.07
CA LYS A 287 -6.13 -4.32 -6.09
C LYS A 287 -6.30 -5.69 -6.73
N LYS A 288 -5.39 -6.02 -7.64
CA LYS A 288 -5.26 -7.31 -8.31
C LYS A 288 -3.86 -7.87 -8.09
N LEU A 289 -3.73 -9.17 -8.32
CA LEU A 289 -2.47 -9.89 -8.24
C LEU A 289 -2.24 -10.65 -9.55
N SER A 290 -1.09 -10.40 -10.17
CA SER A 290 -0.60 -11.15 -11.33
C SER A 290 0.44 -12.16 -10.85
N ILE A 291 0.12 -13.46 -10.95
CA ILE A 291 1.00 -14.59 -10.57
C ILE A 291 1.32 -15.47 -11.78
N VAL A 292 0.40 -15.58 -12.72
CA VAL A 292 0.50 -16.47 -13.87
C VAL A 292 0.45 -15.68 -15.17
N SER A 293 1.02 -16.28 -16.20
CA SER A 293 1.00 -15.79 -17.58
C SER A 293 0.53 -16.91 -18.48
N THR A 294 -0.44 -16.61 -19.35
CA THR A 294 -0.97 -17.51 -20.38
C THR A 294 -0.35 -17.22 -21.74
N HIS A 295 0.63 -16.31 -21.81
CA HIS A 295 1.25 -15.92 -23.06
C HIS A 295 1.92 -17.10 -23.76
N SER A 296 1.63 -17.28 -25.05
CA SER A 296 2.07 -18.46 -25.81
C SER A 296 3.60 -18.67 -25.87
N SER A 297 4.39 -17.60 -25.69
CA SER A 297 5.86 -17.69 -25.68
C SER A 297 6.44 -17.96 -24.28
N ASN A 298 5.67 -17.69 -23.21
CA ASN A 298 6.06 -17.99 -21.84
C ASN A 298 4.83 -18.33 -20.96
N PRO A 299 4.22 -19.51 -21.13
CA PRO A 299 3.07 -19.90 -20.33
C PRO A 299 3.52 -20.49 -18.99
N GLY A 300 2.86 -20.10 -17.89
CA GLY A 300 3.14 -20.63 -16.56
C GLY A 300 3.09 -19.55 -15.48
N PHE A 301 4.07 -19.57 -14.59
CA PHE A 301 4.26 -18.49 -13.64
C PHE A 301 4.91 -17.29 -14.31
N CYS A 302 4.53 -16.12 -13.83
CA CYS A 302 5.26 -14.89 -14.06
C CYS A 302 6.74 -15.05 -13.69
N GLU A 303 7.65 -14.70 -14.60
CA GLU A 303 9.09 -14.79 -14.36
C GLU A 303 9.86 -13.63 -15.01
N VAL A 304 11.13 -13.49 -14.64
CA VAL A 304 12.05 -12.53 -15.26
C VAL A 304 12.53 -13.04 -16.61
N ASP A 305 12.22 -12.30 -17.66
CA ASP A 305 12.49 -12.65 -19.06
C ASP A 305 13.65 -11.86 -19.68
N ALA A 306 14.06 -10.75 -19.06
CA ALA A 306 15.21 -9.96 -19.49
C ALA A 306 15.86 -9.25 -18.30
N SER A 307 17.12 -9.59 -17.99
CA SER A 307 17.86 -8.96 -16.89
C SER A 307 19.37 -8.92 -17.18
N PRO A 308 20.00 -7.73 -17.26
CA PRO A 308 19.37 -6.41 -17.26
C PRO A 308 18.66 -6.12 -18.59
N TYR A 309 17.74 -5.16 -18.57
CA TYR A 309 17.00 -4.66 -19.72
C TYR A 309 17.15 -3.14 -19.87
N ASN A 310 16.97 -2.63 -21.09
CA ASN A 310 17.00 -1.19 -21.34
C ASN A 310 15.60 -0.61 -21.13
N GLY A 311 15.49 0.33 -20.19
CA GLY A 311 14.29 1.16 -20.04
C GLY A 311 14.58 2.60 -20.49
N ARG A 312 14.35 3.56 -19.57
CA ARG A 312 14.71 4.98 -19.81
C ARG A 312 16.23 5.20 -19.82
N GLY A 313 16.98 4.26 -19.25
CA GLY A 313 18.44 4.19 -19.33
C GLY A 313 18.94 2.88 -19.93
N THR A 314 20.24 2.83 -20.21
CA THR A 314 20.90 1.57 -20.54
C THR A 314 20.98 0.69 -19.30
N ASN A 315 20.51 -0.55 -19.41
CA ASN A 315 20.49 -1.53 -18.31
C ASN A 315 19.78 -1.01 -17.03
N SER A 316 18.79 -0.12 -17.18
CA SER A 316 18.04 0.46 -16.06
C SER A 316 16.94 -0.45 -15.52
N ASP A 317 16.57 -1.49 -16.26
CA ASP A 317 15.31 -2.22 -16.04
C ASP A 317 15.49 -3.73 -15.90
N VAL A 318 14.43 -4.38 -15.44
CA VAL A 318 14.16 -5.82 -15.57
C VAL A 318 12.89 -5.99 -16.41
N GLY A 319 12.91 -6.91 -17.38
CA GLY A 319 11.77 -7.22 -18.24
C GLY A 319 11.11 -8.56 -17.91
N TYR A 320 9.80 -8.64 -18.10
CA TYR A 320 8.98 -9.81 -17.75
C TYR A 320 7.63 -9.88 -18.51
N TYR A 321 7.10 -11.08 -18.73
CA TYR A 321 5.76 -11.33 -19.29
C TYR A 321 4.72 -11.54 -18.19
N CYS A 322 4.33 -10.46 -17.52
CA CYS A 322 3.22 -10.45 -16.57
C CYS A 322 2.20 -9.39 -16.96
N ASP A 323 0.95 -9.79 -17.06
CA ASP A 323 -0.14 -8.91 -17.46
C ASP A 323 -0.29 -7.71 -16.50
N THR A 324 -0.29 -6.52 -17.08
CA THR A 324 -0.55 -5.23 -16.42
C THR A 324 -1.27 -4.30 -17.39
N ILE A 325 -1.87 -3.21 -16.91
CA ILE A 325 -2.43 -2.12 -17.74
C ILE A 325 -2.20 -0.77 -17.06
N GLY A 326 -2.63 0.32 -17.72
CA GLY A 326 -2.62 1.66 -17.15
C GLY A 326 -3.10 1.68 -15.69
N GLY A 327 -2.41 2.42 -14.83
CA GLY A 327 -2.66 2.47 -13.38
C GLY A 327 -1.82 1.49 -12.57
N SER A 328 -1.21 0.49 -13.23
CA SER A 328 -0.23 -0.42 -12.61
C SER A 328 1.15 0.23 -12.46
N SER A 329 1.39 1.39 -13.07
CA SER A 329 2.61 2.19 -12.88
C SER A 329 2.91 2.36 -11.40
N GLY A 330 4.11 1.99 -10.98
CA GLY A 330 4.63 2.08 -9.62
C GLY A 330 4.44 0.80 -8.81
N SER A 331 3.81 -0.22 -9.39
CA SER A 331 3.64 -1.52 -8.74
C SER A 331 4.97 -2.20 -8.40
N PRO A 332 5.05 -2.83 -7.22
CA PRO A 332 6.18 -3.67 -6.88
C PRO A 332 6.15 -4.96 -7.70
N VAL A 333 7.27 -5.27 -8.36
CA VAL A 333 7.54 -6.57 -8.94
C VAL A 333 8.34 -7.35 -7.91
N ILE A 334 7.78 -8.42 -7.38
CA ILE A 334 8.28 -9.07 -6.17
C ILE A 334 8.80 -10.46 -6.54
N SER A 335 10.01 -10.79 -6.11
CA SER A 335 10.55 -12.15 -6.24
C SER A 335 9.78 -13.10 -5.31
N THR A 336 9.24 -14.17 -5.88
CA THR A 336 8.61 -15.23 -5.09
C THR A 336 9.61 -15.94 -4.17
N SER A 337 10.90 -15.94 -4.53
CA SER A 337 11.93 -16.64 -3.74
C SER A 337 12.46 -15.82 -2.55
N THR A 338 12.54 -14.50 -2.68
CA THR A 338 13.10 -13.62 -1.63
C THR A 338 12.05 -12.80 -0.90
N GLY A 339 10.83 -12.65 -1.45
CA GLY A 339 9.80 -11.74 -0.95
C GLY A 339 10.15 -10.26 -1.13
N LYS A 340 11.24 -9.94 -1.83
CA LYS A 340 11.72 -8.57 -2.04
C LYS A 340 11.33 -8.04 -3.41
N VAL A 341 11.22 -6.72 -3.50
CA VAL A 341 10.95 -6.02 -4.76
C VAL A 341 12.19 -6.07 -5.63
N VAL A 342 12.09 -6.70 -6.79
CA VAL A 342 13.15 -6.77 -7.79
C VAL A 342 13.09 -5.64 -8.82
N ALA A 343 11.91 -5.08 -9.05
CA ALA A 343 11.72 -3.93 -9.94
C ALA A 343 10.47 -3.11 -9.60
N VAL A 344 10.44 -1.85 -10.04
CA VAL A 344 9.27 -0.96 -9.95
C VAL A 344 8.68 -0.80 -11.34
N HIS A 345 7.50 -1.38 -11.59
CA HIS A 345 6.89 -1.41 -12.93
C HIS A 345 6.63 0.00 -13.47
N HIS A 346 7.00 0.28 -14.73
CA HIS A 346 6.69 1.57 -15.38
C HIS A 346 6.43 1.50 -16.89
N PHE A 347 6.89 0.45 -17.57
CA PHE A 347 6.68 0.29 -19.01
C PHE A 347 5.76 -0.87 -19.34
N GLY A 348 4.76 -0.52 -20.14
CA GLY A 348 3.85 -1.44 -20.81
C GLY A 348 4.43 -2.07 -22.08
N GLY A 349 3.63 -2.89 -22.74
CA GLY A 349 4.03 -3.72 -23.88
C GLY A 349 4.18 -5.17 -23.44
N CYS A 350 4.32 -6.09 -24.41
CA CYS A 350 4.12 -7.48 -24.03
C CYS A 350 5.22 -7.99 -23.10
N LEU A 351 6.46 -7.68 -23.45
CA LEU A 351 7.54 -7.69 -22.48
C LEU A 351 7.44 -6.39 -21.67
N ASN A 352 6.75 -6.46 -20.53
CA ASN A 352 6.67 -5.37 -19.57
C ASN A 352 8.05 -5.14 -18.95
N SER A 353 8.27 -3.96 -18.36
CA SER A 353 9.52 -3.71 -17.63
C SER A 353 9.36 -2.74 -16.46
N GLY A 354 10.30 -2.86 -15.52
CA GLY A 354 10.36 -2.10 -14.28
C GLY A 354 11.77 -1.60 -13.99
N GLY A 355 11.88 -0.41 -13.37
CA GLY A 355 13.16 0.14 -12.91
C GLY A 355 13.80 -0.76 -11.85
N ARG A 356 15.10 -1.00 -11.99
CA ARG A 356 15.86 -1.97 -11.20
C ARG A 356 15.96 -1.61 -9.71
N SER A 357 15.45 -2.48 -8.86
CA SER A 357 15.52 -2.34 -7.39
C SER A 357 16.96 -2.23 -6.87
N ASP A 358 17.92 -2.99 -7.43
CA ASP A 358 19.30 -2.99 -6.97
C ASP A 358 20.00 -1.63 -7.18
N GLN A 359 19.65 -0.92 -8.26
CA GLN A 359 20.13 0.43 -8.52
C GLN A 359 19.40 1.47 -7.66
N ILE A 360 18.08 1.30 -7.46
CA ILE A 360 17.29 2.17 -6.60
C ILE A 360 17.77 2.07 -5.14
N ALA A 361 17.97 0.86 -4.62
CA ALA A 361 18.49 0.61 -3.27
C ALA A 361 19.85 1.28 -3.06
N SER A 362 20.73 1.22 -4.06
CA SER A 362 22.02 1.91 -4.04
C SER A 362 21.88 3.44 -3.96
N GLN A 363 20.93 4.03 -4.71
CA GLN A 363 20.67 5.48 -4.66
C GLN A 363 20.06 5.94 -3.32
N LEU A 364 19.27 5.08 -2.68
CA LEU A 364 18.53 5.40 -1.46
C LEU A 364 19.28 5.09 -0.17
N SER A 365 20.56 4.70 -0.26
CA SER A 365 21.40 4.45 0.91
C SER A 365 21.46 5.69 1.82
N GLY A 366 20.88 5.57 3.02
CA GLY A 366 20.81 6.65 4.01
C GLY A 366 19.58 7.56 3.91
N VAL A 367 18.65 7.29 2.98
CA VAL A 367 17.33 7.93 2.88
C VAL A 367 16.20 6.95 3.21
N LEU A 368 16.35 5.69 2.76
CA LEU A 368 15.40 4.62 3.04
C LEU A 368 15.54 4.16 4.49
N ASP A 369 14.44 4.25 5.23
CA ASP A 369 14.34 3.70 6.57
C ASP A 369 14.18 2.18 6.53
N GLU A 370 14.45 1.51 7.65
CA GLU A 370 14.32 0.05 7.72
C GLU A 370 12.88 -0.40 7.43
N CYS A 371 12.78 -1.39 6.55
CA CYS A 371 11.64 -2.28 6.49
C CYS A 371 12.06 -3.55 7.22
N VAL A 372 11.78 -3.59 8.52
CA VAL A 372 11.90 -4.85 9.21
C VAL A 372 10.74 -5.67 8.69
N VAL A 373 11.04 -6.76 7.98
CA VAL A 373 10.05 -7.83 7.80
C VAL A 373 9.89 -8.47 9.18
N VAL A 374 9.29 -7.71 10.10
CA VAL A 374 8.78 -8.24 11.34
C VAL A 374 7.70 -9.18 10.87
N PRO A 375 7.78 -10.48 11.19
CA PRO A 375 6.58 -11.28 11.16
C PRO A 375 5.56 -10.48 11.96
N SER A 376 4.40 -10.28 11.36
CA SER A 376 3.23 -9.70 12.02
C SER A 376 3.12 -10.29 13.42
N THR A 377 2.54 -9.54 14.35
CA THR A 377 2.31 -10.04 15.70
C THR A 377 1.82 -11.48 15.66
N CYS A 378 2.47 -12.33 16.47
CA CYS A 378 2.20 -13.77 16.51
C CYS A 378 0.87 -14.09 17.20
N ASP A 379 -0.20 -13.57 16.61
CA ASP A 379 -1.57 -13.69 17.05
C ASP A 379 -2.59 -13.69 15.89
N GLY A 380 -2.13 -13.83 14.64
CA GLY A 380 -2.97 -13.98 13.45
C GLY A 380 -3.70 -15.33 13.40
N GLY A 381 -3.21 -16.31 14.16
CA GLY A 381 -3.74 -17.66 14.24
C GLY A 381 -3.46 -18.53 13.03
N VAL A 382 -2.58 -18.11 12.12
CA VAL A 382 -2.14 -18.85 10.92
C VAL A 382 -0.68 -18.53 10.67
N ILE A 383 0.16 -19.55 10.46
CA ILE A 383 1.61 -19.37 10.24
C ILE A 383 1.87 -18.66 8.91
N ASP A 384 2.39 -17.44 8.97
CA ASP A 384 2.79 -16.63 7.83
C ASP A 384 4.24 -16.91 7.38
N PRO A 385 4.65 -16.49 6.16
CA PRO A 385 6.01 -16.71 5.67
C PRO A 385 7.07 -16.04 6.54
N GLY A 386 8.00 -16.85 7.06
CA GLY A 386 9.04 -16.39 7.98
C GLY A 386 8.74 -16.66 9.46
N GLU A 387 7.56 -17.21 9.76
CA GLU A 387 7.16 -17.67 11.09
C GLU A 387 7.42 -19.17 11.26
N ASP A 388 7.91 -19.56 12.44
CA ASP A 388 7.96 -20.98 12.82
C ASP A 388 6.59 -21.46 13.37
N CYS A 389 5.78 -20.54 13.90
CA CYS A 389 4.46 -20.77 14.51
C CYS A 389 3.67 -19.45 14.61
N ASP A 390 2.36 -19.52 14.85
CA ASP A 390 1.49 -18.37 15.16
C ASP A 390 0.44 -18.73 16.23
N GLY A 391 0.55 -18.09 17.41
CA GLY A 391 -0.41 -18.27 18.49
C GLY A 391 -0.55 -19.74 18.93
N THR A 392 -1.67 -20.37 18.57
CA THR A 392 -1.91 -21.81 18.81
C THR A 392 -1.64 -22.71 17.61
N ASP A 393 -1.43 -22.13 16.42
CA ASP A 393 -1.02 -22.85 15.24
C ASP A 393 0.50 -23.08 15.29
N LEU A 394 0.89 -24.29 15.68
CA LEU A 394 2.29 -24.70 15.80
C LEU A 394 2.77 -25.47 14.55
N GLY A 395 1.97 -25.51 13.47
CA GLY A 395 2.39 -26.19 12.23
C GLY A 395 2.51 -27.71 12.38
N GLY A 396 1.88 -28.27 13.42
CA GLY A 396 2.01 -29.70 13.79
C GLY A 396 3.27 -30.03 14.59
N GLU A 397 4.10 -29.05 14.93
CA GLU A 397 5.28 -29.23 15.77
C GLU A 397 4.92 -29.46 17.24
N THR A 398 5.79 -30.19 17.94
CA THR A 398 5.65 -30.58 19.34
C THR A 398 7.00 -30.45 20.03
N CYS A 399 7.03 -30.46 21.37
CA CYS A 399 8.29 -30.54 22.10
C CYS A 399 9.16 -31.72 21.62
N VAL A 400 8.54 -32.84 21.23
CA VAL A 400 9.25 -34.01 20.72
C VAL A 400 9.94 -33.76 19.38
N SER A 401 9.27 -33.08 18.45
CA SER A 401 9.87 -32.75 17.15
C SER A 401 10.95 -31.66 17.27
N GLN A 402 10.85 -30.81 18.30
CA GLN A 402 11.88 -29.83 18.67
C GLN A 402 13.05 -30.41 19.48
N GLY A 403 13.07 -31.74 19.69
CA GLY A 403 14.20 -32.46 20.31
C GLY A 403 14.11 -32.69 21.82
N PHE A 404 12.93 -32.51 22.41
CA PHE A 404 12.64 -32.79 23.82
C PHE A 404 11.88 -34.12 23.98
N ASP A 405 11.63 -34.56 25.21
CA ASP A 405 10.95 -35.85 25.47
C ASP A 405 9.44 -35.69 25.71
N SER A 406 9.02 -34.56 26.28
CA SER A 406 7.61 -34.25 26.55
C SER A 406 7.38 -32.75 26.77
N GLY A 407 6.19 -32.36 27.22
CA GLY A 407 5.84 -30.99 27.58
C GLY A 407 4.84 -30.33 26.62
N VAL A 408 4.67 -29.02 26.77
CA VAL A 408 3.78 -28.19 25.94
C VAL A 408 4.61 -27.15 25.20
N LEU A 409 4.65 -27.26 23.87
CA LEU A 409 5.29 -26.29 23.00
C LEU A 409 4.35 -25.09 22.83
N ALA A 410 4.90 -23.88 22.86
CA ALA A 410 4.15 -22.65 22.64
C ALA A 410 4.78 -21.82 21.52
N CYS A 411 4.05 -20.81 21.05
CA CYS A 411 4.60 -19.82 20.14
C CYS A 411 4.93 -18.52 20.87
N SER A 412 6.13 -17.99 20.65
CA SER A 412 6.53 -16.70 21.22
C SER A 412 5.94 -15.53 20.46
N GLY A 413 5.91 -14.34 21.07
CA GLY A 413 5.50 -13.10 20.39
C GLY A 413 6.43 -12.64 19.26
N SER A 414 7.50 -13.40 18.98
CA SER A 414 8.44 -13.21 17.87
C SER A 414 8.38 -14.37 16.87
N CYS A 415 7.27 -15.11 16.82
CA CYS A 415 6.99 -16.18 15.84
C CYS A 415 8.06 -17.25 15.70
N SER A 416 8.60 -17.60 16.85
CA SER A 416 9.57 -18.68 17.05
C SER A 416 9.08 -19.59 18.18
N PHE A 417 9.41 -20.88 18.09
CA PHE A 417 9.02 -21.87 19.08
C PHE A 417 9.54 -21.52 20.49
N ASP A 418 8.61 -21.37 21.43
CA ASP A 418 8.92 -21.26 22.85
C ASP A 418 8.96 -22.66 23.48
N THR A 419 10.19 -23.11 23.76
CA THR A 419 10.47 -24.42 24.36
C THR A 419 10.54 -24.38 25.88
N SER A 420 10.22 -23.25 26.52
CA SER A 420 10.26 -23.14 27.99
C SER A 420 9.24 -24.04 28.71
N GLY A 421 8.18 -24.45 28.02
CA GLY A 421 7.21 -25.44 28.49
C GLY A 421 7.55 -26.90 28.12
N CYS A 422 8.70 -27.14 27.48
CA CYS A 422 9.16 -28.47 27.10
C CYS A 422 10.02 -29.13 28.18
N ASP A 423 9.80 -30.43 28.38
CA ASP A 423 10.48 -31.23 29.38
C ASP A 423 11.45 -32.21 28.73
N LEU A 424 12.65 -32.32 29.30
CA LEU A 424 13.56 -33.43 29.04
C LEU A 424 13.35 -34.49 30.12
N ALA A 425 13.29 -35.77 29.73
CA ALA A 425 13.26 -36.90 30.66
C ALA A 425 14.59 -37.05 31.42
N CYS A 426 15.61 -36.31 30.99
CA CYS A 426 16.95 -36.31 31.54
C CYS A 426 17.56 -34.90 31.53
N MET A 427 18.48 -34.65 32.45
CA MET A 427 19.16 -33.38 32.62
C MET A 427 20.36 -33.26 31.67
N PRO A 428 20.54 -32.10 31.01
CA PRO A 428 21.66 -31.83 30.13
C PRO A 428 22.99 -31.71 30.90
N LYS A 429 24.11 -31.71 30.15
CA LYS A 429 25.44 -31.61 30.73
C LYS A 429 25.62 -30.32 31.52
N GLY A 430 26.03 -30.43 32.79
CA GLY A 430 26.26 -29.29 33.68
C GLY A 430 25.24 -29.19 34.82
N ASP A 431 24.04 -29.74 34.63
CA ASP A 431 22.96 -29.67 35.61
C ASP A 431 23.19 -30.59 36.81
N THR A 432 22.56 -30.25 37.93
CA THR A 432 22.71 -30.98 39.19
C THR A 432 21.91 -32.27 39.15
N CYS A 433 22.54 -33.40 39.45
CA CYS A 433 21.93 -34.73 39.38
C CYS A 433 22.15 -35.52 40.67
N GLU A 434 21.39 -36.58 40.92
CA GLU A 434 21.65 -37.48 42.04
C GLU A 434 22.03 -38.90 41.60
N VAL A 435 21.43 -39.41 40.55
CA VAL A 435 21.73 -40.71 39.94
C VAL A 435 22.08 -40.56 38.47
N ASN A 436 22.74 -41.58 37.91
CA ASN A 436 23.17 -41.56 36.51
C ASN A 436 22.01 -41.37 35.53
N SER A 437 20.87 -42.01 35.79
CA SER A 437 19.67 -41.93 34.97
C SER A 437 19.04 -40.54 34.92
N ASP A 438 19.40 -39.66 35.87
CA ASP A 438 18.95 -38.27 35.83
C ASP A 438 19.62 -37.50 34.68
N CYS A 439 20.73 -38.00 34.12
CA CYS A 439 21.51 -37.30 33.09
C CYS A 439 21.31 -37.92 31.71
N CYS A 440 21.22 -37.11 30.67
CA CYS A 440 21.07 -37.63 29.30
C CYS A 440 22.28 -38.47 28.84
N SER A 441 23.46 -38.20 29.41
CA SER A 441 24.66 -39.00 29.17
C SER A 441 24.74 -40.28 30.01
N ASN A 442 23.75 -40.52 30.87
CA ASN A 442 23.72 -41.55 31.90
C ASN A 442 24.95 -41.49 32.84
N LYS A 443 25.51 -40.28 33.04
CA LYS A 443 26.73 -40.03 33.81
C LYS A 443 26.57 -38.84 34.74
N CYS A 444 26.19 -39.14 35.97
CA CYS A 444 26.16 -38.20 37.08
C CYS A 444 27.48 -38.31 37.88
N LYS A 445 28.29 -37.24 37.93
CA LYS A 445 29.59 -37.27 38.65
C LYS A 445 29.77 -36.07 39.56
N GLY A 446 30.31 -36.32 40.75
CA GLY A 446 30.73 -35.31 41.71
C GLY A 446 30.72 -35.86 43.14
N LYS A 447 30.90 -34.98 44.12
CA LYS A 447 30.77 -35.34 45.54
C LYS A 447 29.29 -35.34 45.94
N PRO A 448 28.87 -36.13 46.94
CA PRO A 448 27.50 -36.08 47.49
C PRO A 448 27.09 -34.63 47.80
N GLY A 449 25.95 -34.19 47.29
CA GLY A 449 25.45 -32.81 47.39
C GLY A 449 26.05 -31.80 46.39
N ARG A 450 26.91 -32.22 45.45
CA ARG A 450 27.47 -31.41 44.35
C ARG A 450 27.77 -32.25 43.10
N LYS A 451 26.88 -33.16 42.73
CA LYS A 451 27.04 -33.96 41.51
C LYS A 451 26.45 -33.19 40.33
N SER A 452 27.05 -33.35 39.15
CA SER A 452 26.52 -32.78 37.91
C SER A 452 26.54 -33.79 36.76
N CYS A 453 25.64 -33.61 35.80
CA CYS A 453 25.63 -34.37 34.56
C CYS A 453 26.87 -34.06 33.72
N LYS A 454 27.47 -35.09 33.11
CA LYS A 454 28.76 -35.02 32.41
C LYS A 454 28.68 -35.22 30.91
#